data_AF-A0A424NX49-F1
#
_entry.id   AF-A0A424NX49-F1
#
_cell.length_a   1.000
_cell.length_b   1.000
_cell.length_c   1.000
_cell.angle_alpha   90.00
_cell.angle_beta   90.00
_cell.angle_gamma   90.00
#
_symmetry.space_group_name_H-M   'P 1'
#
loop_
_entity.id
_entity.type
_entity.pdbx_description
1 polymer ?
#
loop_
_entity_poly.entity_id
_entity_poly.type
_entity_poly.pdbx_seq_one_letter_code
_entity_poly.pdbx_strand_id
1 'polypeptide(L)'
;MVKRFKKKYNIVHPLDLHGVKHANVVKLVEDYLFQNQEECPLKIITGNSDKMKNIVINVVQSNGFNYLEGDYYNRGYITVLN
;
A
#
# COMPACT_ATOMS: atom_id res chain seq x y z
N MET A 1 22.83 -25.68 20.49
CA MET A 1 22.91 -24.34 19.87
C MET A 1 21.64 -24.12 19.04
N VAL A 2 20.72 -23.29 19.52
CA VAL A 2 19.54 -22.91 18.73
C VAL A 2 20.03 -21.91 17.68
N LYS A 3 20.00 -22.28 16.40
CA LYS A 3 20.30 -21.35 15.31
C LYS A 3 19.24 -20.25 15.35
N ARG A 4 19.63 -19.04 15.74
CA ARG A 4 18.78 -17.87 15.71
C ARG A 4 18.54 -17.52 14.24
N PHE A 5 17.45 -18.02 13.67
CA PHE A 5 17.01 -17.62 12.32
C PHE A 5 16.76 -16.12 12.34
N LYS A 6 17.68 -15.33 11.78
CA LYS A 6 17.42 -13.91 11.53
C LYS A 6 16.41 -13.88 10.38
N LYS A 7 15.14 -13.59 10.69
CA LYS A 7 14.12 -13.32 9.68
C LYS A 7 14.65 -12.15 8.83
N LYS A 8 14.97 -12.40 7.56
CA LYS A 8 15.42 -11.37 6.63
C LYS A 8 14.17 -10.60 6.22
N TYR A 9 13.95 -9.44 6.84
CA TYR A 9 12.86 -8.55 6.43
C TYR A 9 13.22 -7.99 5.05
N ASN A 10 12.37 -8.22 4.04
CA ASN A 10 12.52 -7.51 2.78
C ASN A 10 11.99 -6.10 3.00
N ILE A 11 12.81 -5.10 2.67
CA ILE A 11 12.39 -3.70 2.76
C ILE A 11 11.56 -3.43 1.50
N VAL A 12 10.24 -3.32 1.65
CA VAL A 12 9.35 -2.89 0.58
C VAL A 12 9.24 -1.37 0.61
N HIS A 13 9.57 -0.73 -0.51
CA HIS A 13 9.45 0.71 -0.64
C HIS A 13 7.98 1.12 -0.80
N PRO A 14 7.54 2.26 -0.23
CA PRO A 14 6.19 2.76 -0.45
C PRO A 14 5.90 3.04 -1.93
N LEU A 15 4.69 2.72 -2.38
CA LEU A 15 4.22 3.09 -3.71
C LEU A 15 3.78 4.56 -3.72
N ASP A 16 4.51 5.41 -4.44
CA ASP A 16 4.14 6.82 -4.60
C ASP A 16 3.28 7.04 -5.86
N LEU A 17 2.07 7.55 -5.66
CA LEU A 17 1.12 7.85 -6.73
C LEU A 17 1.00 9.35 -7.03
N HIS A 18 1.83 10.20 -6.42
CA HIS A 18 1.79 11.63 -6.66
C HIS A 18 2.02 11.94 -8.15
N GLY A 19 1.06 12.64 -8.78
CA GLY A 19 1.13 12.99 -10.21
C GLY A 19 0.80 11.85 -11.18
N VAL A 20 0.50 10.63 -10.69
CA VAL A 20 0.06 9.52 -11.54
C VAL A 20 -1.36 9.78 -12.06
N LYS A 21 -1.59 9.55 -13.35
CA LYS A 21 -2.94 9.63 -13.94
C LYS A 21 -3.86 8.58 -13.32
N HIS A 22 -5.04 9.00 -12.87
CA HIS A 22 -6.03 8.12 -12.25
C HIS A 22 -6.32 6.82 -13.02
N ALA A 23 -6.32 6.86 -14.36
CA ALA A 23 -6.55 5.69 -15.20
C ALA A 23 -5.50 4.58 -15.03
N ASN A 24 -4.27 4.94 -14.64
CA ASN A 24 -3.16 4.00 -14.48
C ASN A 24 -3.02 3.48 -13.05
N VAL A 25 -3.67 4.14 -12.08
CA VAL A 25 -3.50 3.86 -10.64
C VAL A 25 -3.95 2.45 -10.29
N VAL A 26 -5.08 2.01 -10.85
CA VAL A 26 -5.65 0.69 -10.55
C VAL A 26 -4.61 -0.41 -10.79
N LYS A 27 -4.03 -0.45 -11.99
CA LYS A 27 -3.06 -1.46 -12.38
C LYS A 27 -1.80 -1.41 -11.51
N LEU A 28 -1.29 -0.21 -11.24
CA LEU A 28 -0.08 -0.01 -10.40
C LEU A 28 -0.29 -0.48 -8.96
N VAL A 29 -1.47 -0.21 -8.40
CA VAL A 29 -1.81 -0.65 -7.04
C VAL A 29 -1.94 -2.16 -6.99
N GLU A 30 -2.67 -2.79 -7.93
CA GLU A 30 -2.81 -4.25 -7.97
C GLU A 30 -1.46 -4.95 -8.09
N ASP A 31 -0.61 -4.50 -9.02
CA ASP A 31 0.71 -5.08 -9.22
C ASP A 31 1.56 -4.95 -7.95
N TYR A 32 1.51 -3.80 -7.28
CA TYR A 32 2.20 -3.58 -6.01
C TYR A 32 1.67 -4.46 -4.87
N LEU A 33 0.35 -4.63 -4.76
CA LEU A 33 -0.26 -5.48 -3.73
C LEU A 33 0.16 -6.93 -3.91
N PHE A 34 -0.04 -7.50 -5.10
CA PHE A 34 0.22 -8.92 -5.33
C PHE A 34 1.69 -9.29 -5.28
N GLN A 35 2.59 -8.39 -5.71
CA GLN A 35 4.03 -8.62 -5.63
C GLN A 35 4.56 -8.58 -4.20
N ASN A 36 3.88 -7.89 -3.27
CA ASN A 36 4.38 -7.63 -1.92
C ASN A 36 3.43 -8.12 -0.80
N GLN A 37 2.41 -8.91 -1.12
CA GLN A 37 1.35 -9.32 -0.18
C GLN A 37 1.89 -10.02 1.10
N GLU A 38 3.00 -10.74 1.01
CA GLU A 38 3.64 -11.43 2.14
C GLU A 38 4.37 -10.47 3.09
N GLU A 39 4.61 -9.23 2.65
CA GLU A 39 5.36 -8.19 3.36
C GLU A 39 4.45 -7.10 3.95
N CYS A 40 3.13 -7.34 4.00
CA CYS A 40 2.20 -6.47 4.70
C CYS A 40 2.67 -6.22 6.15
N PRO A 41 2.56 -4.97 6.66
CA PRO A 41 1.81 -3.85 6.09
C PRO A 41 2.53 -3.10 4.96
N LEU A 42 1.82 -2.79 3.88
CA LEU A 42 2.32 -2.01 2.74
C LEU A 42 1.90 -0.55 2.82
N LYS A 43 2.69 0.37 2.28
CA LYS A 43 2.38 1.80 2.29
C LYS A 43 2.20 2.35 0.87
N ILE A 44 1.08 3.01 0.63
CA ILE A 44 0.77 3.68 -0.64
C ILE A 44 0.59 5.17 -0.36
N ILE A 45 1.39 6.02 -1.00
CA ILE A 45 1.31 7.48 -0.87
C ILE A 45 0.37 8.00 -1.96
N THR A 46 -0.79 8.49 -1.54
CA THR A 46 -1.82 9.04 -2.45
C THR A 46 -1.77 10.56 -2.56
N GLY A 47 -1.02 11.21 -1.66
CA GLY A 47 -1.17 12.64 -1.37
C GLY A 47 -2.57 12.95 -0.81
N ASN A 48 -2.92 14.24 -0.80
CA ASN A 48 -4.21 14.73 -0.28
C ASN A 48 -5.35 14.69 -1.32
N SER A 49 -5.21 13.92 -2.41
CA SER A 49 -6.26 13.80 -3.43
C SER A 49 -7.31 12.77 -2.99
N ASP A 50 -8.51 13.23 -2.66
CA ASP A 50 -9.63 12.34 -2.29
C ASP A 50 -9.97 11.37 -3.42
N LYS A 51 -9.90 11.83 -4.67
CA LYS A 51 -10.10 10.97 -5.84
C LYS A 51 -9.05 9.87 -5.94
N MET A 52 -7.78 10.18 -5.67
CA MET A 52 -6.70 9.18 -5.65
C MET A 52 -6.96 8.15 -4.55
N LYS A 53 -7.26 8.61 -3.33
CA LYS A 53 -7.58 7.74 -2.19
C LYS A 53 -8.73 6.80 -2.50
N ASN A 54 -9.83 7.31 -3.03
CA ASN A 54 -11.00 6.50 -3.36
C ASN A 54 -10.67 5.39 -4.37
N ILE A 55 -9.83 5.68 -5.39
CA ILE A 55 -9.38 4.66 -6.35
C ILE A 55 -8.56 3.58 -5.62
N VAL A 56 -7.57 3.97 -4.82
CA VAL A 56 -6.73 3.02 -4.09
C VAL A 56 -7.56 2.17 -3.12
N ILE A 57 -8.43 2.79 -2.32
CA ILE A 57 -9.32 2.11 -1.38
C ILE A 57 -10.19 1.08 -2.10
N ASN A 58 -10.82 1.47 -3.21
CA ASN A 58 -11.66 0.56 -3.98
C ASN A 58 -10.87 -0.65 -4.48
N VAL A 59 -9.64 -0.45 -4.97
CA VAL A 59 -8.78 -1.54 -5.44
C VAL A 59 -8.38 -2.46 -4.29
N VAL A 60 -7.95 -1.89 -3.16
CA VAL A 60 -7.54 -2.65 -1.96
C VAL A 60 -8.70 -3.52 -1.44
N GLN A 61 -9.89 -2.93 -1.28
CA GLN A 61 -11.08 -3.64 -0.83
C GLN A 61 -11.54 -4.70 -1.83
N SER A 62 -11.54 -4.41 -3.13
CA SER A 62 -11.97 -5.36 -4.17
C SER A 62 -11.06 -6.59 -4.24
N ASN A 63 -9.79 -6.44 -3.86
CA ASN A 63 -8.82 -7.53 -3.80
C ASN A 63 -8.76 -8.21 -2.42
N GLY A 64 -9.67 -7.87 -1.49
CA GLY A 64 -9.82 -8.56 -0.20
C GLY A 64 -8.86 -8.12 0.90
N PHE A 65 -8.13 -7.03 0.69
CA PHE A 65 -7.20 -6.48 1.69
C PHE A 65 -7.89 -5.49 2.62
N ASN A 66 -7.36 -5.37 3.84
CA ASN A 66 -7.78 -4.35 4.80
C ASN A 66 -6.89 -3.10 4.68
N TYR A 67 -7.34 -1.96 5.19
CA TYR A 67 -6.52 -0.74 5.15
C TYR A 67 -6.77 0.22 6.32
N LEU A 68 -5.80 1.11 6.53
CA LEU A 68 -5.89 2.28 7.39
C LEU A 68 -5.55 3.52 6.55
N GLU A 69 -6.34 4.58 6.69
CA GLU A 69 -6.08 5.85 6.03
C GLU A 69 -5.25 6.76 6.94
N GLY A 70 -3.99 6.98 6.55
CA GLY A 70 -3.08 7.92 7.20
C GLY A 70 -2.94 7.73 8.72
N ASP A 71 -2.57 8.84 9.37
CA ASP A 71 -2.55 9.00 10.82
C ASP A 71 -3.10 10.38 11.21
N TYR A 72 -3.00 10.71 12.50
CA TYR A 72 -3.48 11.99 13.03
C TYR A 72 -2.81 13.23 12.39
N TYR A 73 -1.56 13.09 11.94
CA TYR A 73 -0.75 14.17 11.39
C TYR A 73 -0.73 14.18 9.86
N ASN A 74 -0.82 13.02 9.22
CA ASN A 74 -0.71 12.87 7.78
C ASN A 74 -1.74 11.90 7.21
N ARG A 75 -2.71 12.45 6.45
CA ARG A 75 -3.74 11.69 5.73
C ARG A 75 -3.36 11.39 4.28
N GLY A 76 -2.13 11.67 3.85
CA GLY A 76 -1.68 11.58 2.47
C GLY A 76 -1.24 10.18 2.03
N TYR A 77 -1.52 9.15 2.82
CA TYR A 77 -1.13 7.78 2.53
C TYR A 77 -2.15 6.78 3.06
N ILE A 78 -2.10 5.57 2.53
CA ILE A 78 -2.90 4.42 2.95
C ILE A 78 -1.93 3.30 3.35
N THR A 79 -2.19 2.68 4.49
CA THR A 79 -1.50 1.47 4.93
C THR A 79 -2.38 0.28 4.62
N VAL A 80 -1.89 -0.66 3.83
CA VAL A 80 -2.60 -1.89 3.46
C VAL A 80 -2.17 -3.03 4.39
N LEU A 81 -3.15 -3.80 4.85
CA LEU A 81 -3.03 -4.88 5.80
C LEU A 81 -3.51 -6.19 5.16
N ASN A 82 -2.90 -7.31 5.53
CA ASN A 82 -3.36 -8.67 5.21
C ASN A 82 -4.40 -9.11 6.24
#